data_AF-A0A7C8HW59-F1
#
_entry.id   AF-A0A7C8HW59-F1
#
_cell.length_a   1.000
_cell.length_b   1.000
_cell.length_c   1.000
_cell.angle_alpha   90.00
_cell.angle_beta   90.00
_cell.angle_gamma   90.00
#
_symmetry.space_group_name_H-M   'P 1'
#
loop_
_entity.id
_entity.type
_entity.pdbx_description
1 polymer ?
#
loop_
_entity_poly.entity_id
_entity_poly.type
_entity_poly.pdbx_seq_one_letter_code
_entity_poly.pdbx_strand_id
1 'polypeptide(L)'
;MRKPKEETVQLSKPLKTMSPLPPRSQQLANDIMTTFIGSMYDKARFLPDFDAKKEQENMVSHVTSTLRQHDLTLEDEAVEQLRTKFAEAVQRGLEDRKKA
;
A
#
# COMPACT_ATOMS: atom_id res chain seq x y z
N MET A 1 -9.36 60.04 4.92
CA MET A 1 -8.73 58.89 4.25
C MET A 1 -8.89 57.67 5.13
N ARG A 2 -9.43 56.57 4.59
CA ARG A 2 -9.86 55.36 5.32
C ARG A 2 -8.63 54.47 5.58
N LYS A 3 -8.46 53.94 6.80
CA LYS A 3 -7.53 52.83 7.07
C LYS A 3 -8.20 51.49 6.72
N PRO A 4 -7.49 50.53 6.11
CA PRO A 4 -8.06 49.24 5.72
C PRO A 4 -8.29 48.35 6.94
N LYS A 5 -9.38 47.56 6.88
CA LYS A 5 -9.72 46.50 7.83
C LYS A 5 -8.74 45.35 7.64
N GLU A 6 -8.09 44.90 8.71
CA GLU A 6 -7.42 43.61 8.74
C GLU A 6 -8.49 42.51 8.68
N GLU A 7 -8.63 41.92 7.52
CA GLU A 7 -9.45 40.75 7.28
C GLU A 7 -8.66 39.53 7.78
N THR A 8 -8.92 39.11 9.02
CA THR A 8 -8.42 37.84 9.55
C THR A 8 -9.04 36.72 8.73
N VAL A 9 -8.30 36.26 7.71
CA VAL A 9 -8.59 35.01 7.01
C VAL A 9 -8.45 33.89 8.03
N GLN A 10 -9.59 33.43 8.55
CA GLN A 10 -9.66 32.22 9.36
C GLN A 10 -9.14 31.08 8.49
N LEU A 11 -7.93 30.62 8.80
CA LEU A 11 -7.34 29.44 8.20
C LEU A 11 -8.37 28.31 8.30
N SER A 12 -8.78 27.84 7.13
CA SER A 12 -9.64 26.69 6.91
C SER A 12 -9.27 25.57 7.88
N LYS A 13 -10.29 25.10 8.60
CA LYS A 13 -10.27 23.99 9.55
C LYS A 13 -9.26 22.91 9.14
N PRO A 14 -8.40 22.42 10.05
CA PRO A 14 -7.58 21.25 9.75
C PRO A 14 -8.50 20.12 9.31
N LEU A 15 -8.20 19.55 8.13
CA LEU A 15 -8.82 18.33 7.62
C LEU A 15 -8.83 17.33 8.76
N LYS A 16 -9.99 16.68 8.99
CA LYS A 16 -10.14 15.59 9.95
C LYS A 16 -9.10 14.51 9.62
N THR A 17 -7.94 14.61 10.22
CA THR A 17 -6.97 13.52 10.29
C THR A 17 -7.56 12.54 11.28
N MET A 18 -8.18 11.49 10.74
CA MET A 18 -8.25 10.24 11.49
C MET A 18 -6.83 9.93 11.93
N SER A 19 -6.67 9.65 13.22
CA SER A 19 -5.37 9.61 13.87
C SER A 19 -4.44 8.66 13.10
N PRO A 20 -3.22 9.12 12.71
CA PRO A 20 -2.25 8.23 12.10
C PRO A 20 -2.02 7.04 13.04
N LEU A 21 -1.92 5.84 12.46
CA LEU A 21 -1.63 4.63 13.22
C LEU A 21 -0.44 4.88 14.15
N PRO A 22 -0.46 4.34 15.39
CA PRO A 22 0.73 4.37 16.24
C PRO A 22 1.95 3.86 15.46
N PRO A 23 3.16 4.43 15.64
CA PRO A 23 4.33 4.09 14.82
C PRO A 23 4.61 2.58 14.72
N ARG A 24 4.35 1.84 15.81
CA ARG A 24 4.48 0.38 15.86
C ARG A 24 3.49 -0.35 14.95
N SER A 25 2.24 0.12 14.89
CA SER A 25 1.19 -0.42 14.02
C SER A 25 1.47 -0.12 12.55
N GLN A 26 2.00 1.06 12.26
CA GLN A 26 2.42 1.42 10.90
C GLN A 26 3.63 0.59 10.44
N GLN A 27 4.60 0.36 11.32
CA GLN A 27 5.74 -0.52 11.02
C GLN A 27 5.27 -1.95 10.74
N LEU A 28 4.40 -2.51 11.59
CA LEU A 28 3.85 -3.85 11.38
C LEU A 28 3.09 -3.95 10.04
N ALA A 29 2.29 -2.93 9.68
CA ALA A 29 1.60 -2.90 8.39
C ALA A 29 2.59 -2.94 7.23
N ASN A 30 3.65 -2.13 7.30
CA ASN A 30 4.70 -2.08 6.28
C ASN A 30 5.44 -3.41 6.16
N ASP A 31 5.82 -4.02 7.28
CA ASP A 31 6.53 -5.31 7.31
C ASP A 31 5.68 -6.42 6.65
N ILE A 32 4.38 -6.44 6.95
CA ILE A 32 3.42 -7.37 6.31
C ILE A 32 3.38 -7.11 4.80
N MET A 33 3.15 -5.87 4.37
CA MET A 33 3.07 -5.54 2.94
C MET A 33 4.36 -5.87 2.20
N THR A 34 5.52 -5.52 2.75
CA THR A 34 6.83 -5.83 2.15
C THR A 34 7.05 -7.33 1.99
N THR A 35 6.65 -8.13 2.97
CA THR A 35 6.74 -9.59 2.89
C THR A 35 5.92 -10.14 1.72
N PHE A 36 4.67 -9.67 1.56
CA PHE A 36 3.82 -10.10 0.46
C PHE A 36 4.31 -9.62 -0.91
N ILE A 37 4.89 -8.41 -0.99
CA ILE A 37 5.49 -7.88 -2.22
C ILE A 37 6.67 -8.77 -2.64
N GLY A 38 7.54 -9.15 -1.69
CA GLY A 38 8.63 -10.11 -1.93
C GLY A 38 8.12 -11.46 -2.42
N SER A 39 7.06 -11.99 -1.80
CA SER A 39 6.44 -13.25 -2.24
C SER A 39 5.90 -13.16 -3.67
N MET A 40 5.26 -12.06 -4.07
CA MET A 40 4.80 -11.86 -5.45
C MET A 40 5.95 -11.84 -6.45
N TYR A 41 7.07 -11.19 -6.11
CA TYR A 41 8.29 -11.20 -6.92
C TYR A 41 8.83 -12.64 -7.08
N ASP A 42 8.99 -13.38 -5.99
CA ASP A 42 9.55 -14.74 -6.02
C ASP A 42 8.65 -15.69 -6.81
N LYS A 43 7.34 -15.60 -6.63
CA LYS A 43 6.37 -16.38 -7.41
C LYS A 43 6.51 -16.09 -8.90
N ALA A 44 6.58 -14.82 -9.30
CA ALA A 44 6.77 -14.43 -10.69
C ALA A 44 8.11 -14.92 -11.26
N ARG A 45 9.16 -14.90 -10.44
CA ARG A 45 10.51 -15.31 -10.86
C ARG A 45 10.67 -16.82 -11.00
N PHE A 46 10.10 -17.60 -10.10
CA PHE A 46 10.42 -19.02 -9.97
C PHE A 46 9.28 -19.97 -10.36
N LEU A 47 8.01 -19.54 -10.32
CA LEU A 47 6.90 -20.43 -10.68
C LEU A 47 6.65 -20.45 -12.19
N PRO A 48 6.70 -21.63 -12.84
CA PRO A 48 6.50 -21.74 -14.28
C PRO A 48 5.13 -21.25 -14.74
N ASP A 49 4.07 -21.66 -14.01
CA ASP A 49 2.66 -21.41 -14.31
C ASP A 49 2.12 -20.18 -13.55
N PHE A 50 2.96 -19.18 -13.34
CA PHE A 50 2.60 -17.98 -12.62
C PHE A 50 1.51 -17.18 -13.38
N ASP A 51 0.32 -17.08 -12.79
CA ASP A 51 -0.76 -16.23 -13.26
C ASP A 51 -0.78 -14.92 -12.44
N ALA A 52 -0.29 -13.85 -13.04
CA ALA A 52 -0.15 -12.55 -12.40
C ALA A 52 -1.48 -12.00 -11.86
N LYS A 53 -2.57 -12.14 -12.62
CA LYS A 53 -3.86 -11.56 -12.26
C LYS A 53 -4.45 -12.32 -11.07
N LYS A 54 -4.48 -13.65 -11.17
CA LYS A 54 -4.97 -14.52 -10.11
C LYS A 54 -4.17 -14.35 -8.82
N GLU A 55 -2.84 -14.30 -8.92
CA GLU A 55 -1.98 -14.15 -7.75
C GLU A 55 -2.09 -12.76 -7.11
N GLN A 56 -2.25 -11.69 -7.89
CA GLN A 56 -2.53 -10.36 -7.35
C GLN A 56 -3.84 -10.30 -6.58
N GLU A 57 -4.94 -10.83 -7.13
CA GLU A 57 -6.24 -10.87 -6.46
C GLU A 57 -6.16 -11.67 -5.14
N ASN A 58 -5.51 -12.84 -5.18
CA ASN A 58 -5.29 -13.68 -4.00
C ASN A 58 -4.44 -12.94 -2.94
N MET A 59 -3.36 -12.28 -3.34
CA MET A 59 -2.45 -11.63 -2.40
C MET A 59 -3.04 -10.38 -1.76
N VAL A 60 -3.80 -9.57 -2.50
CA VAL A 60 -4.51 -8.42 -1.90
C VAL A 60 -5.50 -8.89 -0.83
N SER A 61 -6.25 -9.95 -1.12
CA SER A 61 -7.16 -10.56 -0.15
C SER A 61 -6.42 -11.08 1.08
N HIS A 62 -5.28 -11.77 0.87
CA HIS A 62 -4.46 -12.31 1.94
C HIS A 62 -3.88 -11.19 2.82
N VAL A 63 -3.26 -10.17 2.25
CA VAL A 63 -2.70 -9.03 2.99
C VAL A 63 -3.77 -8.35 3.82
N THR A 64 -4.94 -8.09 3.23
CA THR A 64 -6.05 -7.45 3.93
C THR A 64 -6.53 -8.30 5.11
N SER A 65 -6.60 -9.62 4.93
CA SER A 65 -6.94 -10.56 6.00
C SER A 65 -5.88 -10.57 7.12
N THR A 66 -4.60 -10.65 6.78
CA THR A 66 -3.49 -10.64 7.75
C THR A 66 -3.45 -9.34 8.52
N LEU A 67 -3.63 -8.19 7.86
CA LEU A 67 -3.68 -6.90 8.54
C LEU A 67 -4.86 -6.84 9.52
N ARG A 68 -6.04 -7.33 9.13
CA ARG A 68 -7.21 -7.40 10.03
C ARG A 68 -6.98 -8.29 11.25
N GLN A 69 -6.21 -9.37 11.12
CA GLN A 69 -5.81 -10.22 12.27
C GLN A 69 -4.93 -9.48 13.28
N HIS A 70 -4.31 -8.37 12.88
CA HIS A 70 -3.49 -7.50 13.72
C HIS A 70 -4.18 -6.18 14.08
N ASP A 71 -5.51 -6.10 13.92
CA ASP A 71 -6.30 -4.87 14.12
C ASP A 71 -5.86 -3.70 13.22
N LEU A 72 -5.31 -4.01 12.04
CA LEU A 72 -4.91 -3.06 11.02
C LEU A 72 -5.86 -3.12 9.83
N THR A 73 -6.24 -1.97 9.31
CA THR A 73 -7.07 -1.85 8.11
C THR A 73 -6.38 -0.95 7.09
N LEU A 74 -6.37 -1.38 5.83
CA LEU A 74 -5.94 -0.52 4.73
C LEU A 74 -7.10 0.35 4.26
N GLU A 75 -6.80 1.62 4.00
CA GLU A 75 -7.67 2.50 3.24
C GLU A 75 -7.65 2.11 1.75
N ASP A 76 -8.70 2.46 1.01
CA ASP A 76 -8.82 2.12 -0.41
C ASP A 76 -7.61 2.59 -1.23
N GLU A 77 -7.08 3.78 -0.92
CA GLU A 77 -5.88 4.31 -1.57
C GLU A 77 -4.65 3.43 -1.30
N ALA A 78 -4.47 2.95 -0.07
CA ALA A 78 -3.37 2.05 0.29
C ALA A 78 -3.50 0.68 -0.39
N VAL A 79 -4.73 0.20 -0.59
CA VAL A 79 -4.99 -1.03 -1.36
C VAL A 79 -4.59 -0.86 -2.83
N GLU A 80 -4.92 0.28 -3.44
CA GLU A 80 -4.53 0.56 -4.84
C GLU A 80 -3.01 0.70 -4.99
N GLN A 81 -2.34 1.39 -4.05
CA GLN A 81 -0.88 1.44 -4.03
C GLN A 81 -0.25 0.05 -3.88
N LEU A 82 -0.81 -0.82 -3.04
CA LEU A 82 -0.36 -2.20 -2.89
C LEU A 82 -0.50 -2.99 -4.20
N ARG A 83 -1.61 -2.84 -4.93
CA ARG A 83 -1.80 -3.45 -6.25
C ARG A 83 -0.73 -3.01 -7.24
N THR A 84 -0.43 -1.71 -7.29
CA THR A 84 0.65 -1.17 -8.14
C THR A 84 2.00 -1.79 -7.76
N LYS A 85 2.31 -1.88 -6.46
CA LYS A 85 3.56 -2.49 -5.98
C LYS A 85 3.66 -3.98 -6.32
N PHE A 86 2.55 -4.71 -6.28
CA PHE A 86 2.51 -6.10 -6.77
C PHE A 86 2.77 -6.19 -8.27
N ALA A 87 2.21 -5.29 -9.08
CA ALA A 87 2.47 -5.27 -10.52
C ALA A 87 3.96 -5.02 -10.84
N GLU A 88 4.58 -4.06 -10.16
CA GLU A 88 6.02 -3.78 -10.26
C GLU A 88 6.88 -5.00 -9.88
N ALA A 89 6.55 -5.64 -8.74
CA ALA A 89 7.24 -6.83 -8.25
C ALA A 89 7.13 -8.01 -9.23
N VAL A 90 5.94 -8.22 -9.78
CA VAL A 90 5.70 -9.24 -10.82
C VAL A 90 6.53 -8.98 -12.06
N GLN A 91 6.47 -7.75 -12.59
CA GLN A 91 7.21 -7.39 -13.80
C GLN A 91 8.71 -7.67 -13.60
N ARG A 92 9.26 -7.23 -12.47
CA ARG A 92 10.67 -7.47 -12.13
C ARG A 92 11.00 -8.96 -12.02
N GLY A 93 10.15 -9.75 -11.37
CA GLY A 93 10.34 -11.21 -11.24
C GLY A 93 10.35 -11.91 -12.61
N LEU A 94 9.41 -11.55 -13.49
CA LEU A 94 9.35 -12.08 -14.86
C LEU A 94 10.55 -11.66 -15.71
N GLU A 95 11.03 -10.43 -15.58
CA GLU A 95 12.23 -9.95 -16.26
C GLU A 95 13.49 -10.70 -15.80
N ASP A 96 13.65 -10.90 -14.49
CA ASP A 96 14.78 -11.65 -13.94
C ASP A 96 14.74 -13.12 -14.34
N ARG A 97 13.56 -13.74 -14.43
CA ARG A 97 13.38 -15.11 -14.93
C ARG A 97 13.89 -15.28 -16.37
N LYS A 98 13.70 -14.29 -17.23
CA LYS A 98 14.19 -14.33 -18.62
C LYS A 98 15.72 -14.23 -18.74
N LYS A 99 16.38 -13.71 -17.71
CA LYS A 99 17.84 -13.50 -17.68
C LYS A 99 18.60 -14.64 -17.00
N ALA A 100 17.91 -15.52 -16.29
CA ALA A 100 18.47 -16.66 -15.57
C ALA A 100 18.51 -17.91 -16.47
#